data_AF-A0A2R6KF01-F1
#
_entry.id   AF-A0A2R6KF01-F1
#
_cell.length_a   1.000
_cell.length_b   1.000
_cell.length_c   1.000
_cell.angle_alpha   90.00
_cell.angle_beta   90.00
_cell.angle_gamma   90.00
#
_symmetry.space_group_name_H-M   'P 1'
#
loop_
_entity.id
_entity.type
_entity.pdbx_description
1 polymer ?
#
loop_
_entity_poly.entity_id
_entity_poly.type
_entity_poly.pdbx_seq_one_letter_code
_entity_poly.pdbx_strand_id
1 'polypeptide(L)'
;MNDGALDVVEFLLTTRVYDDGRDLDENDLPPRYRKVFWTGGDEDDPGGIERPLSVTNSNARAATGIERPWDAISDLMFTERDEFSGALSLAQEEMAERWFLERASDDRIMRNPTLAYAFEDEVDVEYERARGANRPIQADRV
;
A
#
# COMPACT_ATOMS: atom_id res chain seq x y z
N MET A 1 5.40 18.99 7.83
CA MET A 1 4.15 18.21 7.93
C MET A 1 4.54 16.78 8.17
N ASN A 2 3.86 16.07 9.07
CA ASN A 2 4.25 14.71 9.44
C ASN A 2 3.83 13.76 8.32
N ASP A 3 4.70 13.61 7.31
CA ASP A 3 4.53 12.71 6.16
C ASP A 3 4.22 11.27 6.59
N GLY A 4 4.61 10.87 7.80
CA GLY A 4 4.48 9.50 8.29
C GLY A 4 3.04 8.99 8.37
N ALA A 5 2.06 9.84 8.73
CA ALA A 5 0.67 9.42 8.72
C ALA A 5 0.19 9.14 7.29
N LEU A 6 0.59 10.00 6.35
CA LEU A 6 0.24 9.87 4.94
C LEU A 6 0.91 8.63 4.31
N ASP A 7 2.16 8.33 4.67
CA ASP A 7 2.88 7.12 4.24
C ASP A 7 2.22 5.83 4.73
N VAL A 8 1.78 5.80 5.99
CA VAL A 8 1.13 4.62 6.56
C VAL A 8 -0.28 4.44 6.01
N VAL A 9 -1.05 5.51 5.84
CA VAL A 9 -2.38 5.43 5.22
C VAL A 9 -2.29 5.02 3.74
N GLU A 10 -1.30 5.54 2.99
CA GLU A 10 -1.04 5.09 1.61
C GLU A 10 -0.82 3.57 1.57
N PHE A 11 0.00 3.04 2.49
CA PHE A 11 0.28 1.61 2.56
C PHE A 11 -0.96 0.77 2.88
N LEU A 12 -1.80 1.24 3.82
CA LEU A 12 -3.08 0.59 4.16
C LEU A 12 -4.07 0.59 3.00
N LEU A 13 -4.25 1.74 2.34
CA LEU A 13 -5.13 1.86 1.17
C LEU A 13 -4.62 0.98 0.02
N THR A 14 -3.32 0.96 -0.23
CA THR A 14 -2.72 0.15 -1.28
C THR A 14 -2.97 -1.34 -1.04
N THR A 15 -2.69 -1.79 0.18
CA THR A 15 -2.92 -3.18 0.59
C THR A 15 -4.37 -3.60 0.35
N ARG A 16 -5.29 -2.75 0.81
CA ARG A 16 -6.72 -2.98 0.68
C ARG A 16 -7.18 -3.05 -0.78
N VAL A 17 -6.90 -2.02 -1.57
CA VAL A 17 -7.29 -1.96 -2.98
C VAL A 17 -6.66 -3.12 -3.76
N TYR A 18 -5.43 -3.49 -3.43
CA TYR A 18 -4.78 -4.66 -4.01
C TYR A 18 -5.54 -5.95 -3.69
N ASP A 19 -5.96 -6.17 -2.45
CA ASP A 19 -6.72 -7.36 -2.07
C ASP A 19 -8.08 -7.44 -2.78
N ASP A 20 -8.79 -6.32 -2.90
CA ASP A 20 -10.09 -6.22 -3.56
C ASP A 20 -10.00 -6.31 -5.11
N GLY A 21 -8.93 -5.76 -5.69
CA GLY A 21 -8.72 -5.64 -7.13
C GLY A 21 -8.26 -6.96 -7.78
N ARG A 22 -9.17 -7.66 -8.43
CA ARG A 22 -8.88 -8.94 -9.12
C ARG A 22 -8.01 -8.80 -10.37
N ASP A 23 -8.00 -7.62 -10.97
CA ASP A 23 -7.24 -7.30 -12.18
C ASP A 23 -5.81 -6.80 -11.89
N LEU A 24 -5.48 -6.61 -10.61
CA LEU A 24 -4.15 -6.20 -10.15
C LEU A 24 -3.25 -7.42 -9.92
N ASP A 25 -1.96 -7.29 -10.20
CA ASP A 25 -0.92 -8.28 -9.95
C ASP A 25 0.30 -7.67 -9.24
N GLU A 26 1.35 -8.45 -8.97
CA GLU A 26 2.50 -7.99 -8.19
C GLU A 26 3.26 -6.83 -8.84
N ASN A 27 3.03 -6.53 -10.12
CA ASN A 27 3.59 -5.33 -10.78
C ASN A 27 2.80 -4.07 -10.48
N ASP A 28 1.63 -4.17 -9.85
CA ASP A 28 0.81 -3.02 -9.48
C ASP A 28 1.10 -2.50 -8.07
N LEU A 29 1.89 -3.25 -7.31
CA LEU A 29 2.44 -2.81 -6.03
C LEU A 29 3.74 -2.02 -6.23
N PRO A 30 3.91 -0.86 -5.56
CA PRO A 30 5.21 -0.20 -5.47
C PRO A 30 6.29 -1.17 -4.93
N PRO A 31 7.55 -1.13 -5.42
CA PRO A 31 8.60 -2.07 -5.01
C PRO A 31 8.82 -2.12 -3.49
N ARG A 32 8.69 -0.96 -2.82
CA ARG A 32 8.79 -0.87 -1.36
C ARG A 32 7.70 -1.65 -0.62
N TYR A 33 6.52 -1.77 -1.23
CA TYR A 33 5.37 -2.48 -0.67
C TYR A 33 5.37 -3.95 -1.09
N ARG A 34 5.65 -4.23 -2.37
CA ARG A 34 5.84 -5.59 -2.89
C ARG A 34 6.85 -6.37 -2.04
N LYS A 35 8.00 -5.77 -1.74
CA LYS A 35 9.09 -6.43 -1.01
C LYS A 35 8.69 -6.95 0.37
N VAL A 36 7.80 -6.26 1.09
CA VAL A 36 7.44 -6.65 2.46
C VAL A 36 6.39 -7.76 2.51
N PHE A 37 5.73 -8.02 1.40
CA PHE A 37 4.73 -9.08 1.25
C PHE A 37 5.21 -10.27 0.42
N TRP A 38 6.38 -10.16 -0.21
CA TRP A 38 6.97 -11.26 -0.98
C TRP A 38 7.34 -12.43 -0.07
N THR A 39 6.84 -13.62 -0.40
CA THR A 39 7.18 -14.88 0.24
C THR A 39 7.81 -15.84 -0.78
N GLY A 40 8.62 -16.78 -0.32
CA GLY A 40 9.37 -17.69 -1.20
C GLY A 40 10.55 -17.02 -1.91
N GLY A 41 10.94 -17.55 -3.07
CA GLY A 41 12.07 -17.07 -3.87
C GLY A 41 13.35 -17.90 -3.73
N ASP A 42 13.23 -19.22 -3.64
CA ASP A 42 14.34 -20.17 -3.61
C ASP A 42 14.36 -21.01 -4.90
N GLU A 43 15.38 -21.88 -5.07
CA GLU A 43 15.56 -22.68 -6.31
C GLU A 43 14.32 -23.48 -6.74
N ASP A 44 13.48 -23.88 -5.77
CA ASP A 44 12.28 -24.71 -5.99
C ASP A 44 10.94 -23.94 -5.90
N ASP A 45 10.94 -22.68 -5.47
CA ASP A 45 9.73 -21.86 -5.31
C ASP A 45 9.98 -20.45 -5.85
N PRO A 46 9.39 -20.07 -7.01
CA PRO A 46 9.60 -18.76 -7.63
C PRO A 46 9.18 -17.59 -6.74
N GLY A 47 8.45 -17.86 -5.65
CA GLY A 47 7.93 -16.87 -4.73
C GLY A 47 6.75 -16.11 -5.30
N GLY A 48 6.11 -15.30 -4.45
CA GLY A 48 4.92 -14.56 -4.81
C GLY A 48 4.35 -13.74 -3.67
N ILE A 49 3.16 -13.22 -3.90
CA ILE A 49 2.38 -12.50 -2.90
C ILE A 49 1.08 -13.26 -2.63
N GLU A 50 0.90 -13.67 -1.38
CA GLU A 50 -0.32 -14.34 -0.92
C GLU A 50 -1.35 -13.31 -0.43
N ARG A 51 -2.55 -13.33 -1.03
CA ARG A 51 -3.69 -12.52 -0.59
C ARG A 51 -4.56 -13.29 0.43
N PRO A 52 -5.19 -12.63 1.41
CA PRO A 52 -5.13 -11.19 1.67
C PRO A 52 -3.83 -10.76 2.36
N LEU A 53 -3.43 -9.53 2.11
CA LEU A 53 -2.24 -8.92 2.69
C LEU A 53 -2.48 -8.50 4.15
N SER A 54 -1.80 -9.15 5.08
CA SER A 54 -1.87 -8.77 6.50
C SER A 54 -0.87 -7.64 6.81
N VAL A 55 -1.37 -6.44 7.11
CA VAL A 55 -0.52 -5.30 7.51
C VAL A 55 -0.22 -5.37 9.00
N THR A 56 1.04 -5.57 9.35
CA THR A 56 1.55 -5.56 10.73
C THR A 56 2.39 -4.31 10.98
N ASN A 57 2.66 -3.99 12.24
CA ASN A 57 3.61 -2.90 12.54
C ASN A 57 5.00 -3.13 11.92
N SER A 58 5.43 -4.39 11.81
CA SER A 58 6.74 -4.75 11.24
C SER A 58 6.81 -4.46 9.74
N ASN A 59 5.83 -4.91 8.95
CA ASN A 59 5.85 -4.67 7.51
C ASN A 59 5.50 -3.20 7.18
N ALA A 60 4.62 -2.55 7.94
CA ALA A 60 4.33 -1.13 7.78
C ALA A 60 5.58 -0.28 8.03
N ARG A 61 6.36 -0.59 9.08
CA ARG A 61 7.65 0.05 9.32
C ARG A 61 8.62 -0.17 8.17
N ALA A 62 8.76 -1.41 7.69
CA ALA A 62 9.67 -1.73 6.59
C ALA A 62 9.28 -1.04 5.27
N ALA A 63 7.98 -0.94 5.00
CA ALA A 63 7.42 -0.33 3.79
C ALA A 63 7.50 1.21 3.80
N THR A 64 7.28 1.83 4.96
CA THR A 64 7.14 3.29 5.09
C THR A 64 8.37 3.99 5.67
N GLY A 65 9.25 3.26 6.37
CA GLY A 65 10.35 3.82 7.14
C GLY A 65 9.93 4.46 8.47
N ILE A 66 8.64 4.40 8.84
CA ILE A 66 8.11 5.00 10.06
C ILE A 66 8.34 4.07 11.25
N GLU A 67 9.10 4.55 12.24
CA GLU A 67 9.49 3.75 13.40
C GLU A 67 8.27 3.24 14.19
N ARG A 68 7.23 4.06 14.38
CA ARG A 68 6.02 3.65 15.10
C ARG A 68 4.78 3.87 14.22
N PRO A 69 4.46 2.94 13.30
CA PRO A 69 3.37 3.13 12.35
C PRO A 69 2.03 3.37 13.02
N TRP A 70 1.71 2.59 14.06
CA TRP A 70 0.47 2.80 14.82
C TRP A 70 0.37 4.19 15.44
N ASP A 71 1.41 4.66 16.12
CA ASP A 71 1.43 6.01 16.71
C ASP A 71 1.22 7.13 15.68
N ALA A 72 1.64 6.90 14.43
CA ALA A 72 1.48 7.89 13.36
C ALA A 72 0.03 8.02 12.89
N ILE A 73 -0.79 6.98 13.07
CA ILE A 73 -2.16 6.93 12.56
C ILE A 73 -3.22 6.81 13.65
N SER A 74 -2.87 6.52 14.90
CA SER A 74 -3.83 6.18 15.97
C SER A 74 -4.85 7.26 16.30
N ASP A 75 -4.56 8.51 15.97
CA ASP A 75 -5.48 9.64 16.16
C ASP A 75 -6.51 9.78 15.01
N LEU A 76 -6.38 8.97 13.95
CA LEU A 76 -7.29 8.97 12.81
C LEU A 76 -8.47 8.05 13.08
N MET A 77 -9.67 8.63 13.07
CA MET A 77 -10.95 7.98 13.37
C MET A 77 -11.32 6.79 12.44
N PHE A 78 -10.61 6.64 11.34
CA PHE A 78 -10.82 5.58 10.36
C PHE A 78 -9.78 4.47 10.44
N THR A 79 -8.88 4.49 11.42
CA THR A 79 -7.84 3.47 11.60
C THR A 79 -8.08 2.66 12.85
N GLU A 80 -7.71 1.39 12.79
CA GLU A 80 -7.78 0.49 13.94
C GLU A 80 -6.55 -0.42 13.98
N ARG A 81 -6.32 -0.99 15.16
CA ARG A 81 -5.30 -2.01 15.38
C ARG A 81 -5.91 -3.17 16.13
N ASP A 82 -5.80 -4.35 15.54
CA ASP A 82 -6.23 -5.58 16.19
C ASP A 82 -5.37 -5.86 17.44
N GLU A 83 -6.04 -6.10 18.57
CA GLU A 83 -5.36 -6.23 19.87
C GLU A 83 -4.57 -7.54 20.01
N PHE A 84 -4.91 -8.56 19.21
CA PHE A 84 -4.31 -9.90 19.30
C PHE A 84 -3.12 -10.07 18.34
N SER A 85 -3.33 -9.74 17.08
CA SER A 85 -2.37 -9.86 15.99
C SER A 85 -1.49 -8.61 15.84
N GLY A 86 -1.93 -7.46 16.34
CA GLY A 86 -1.26 -6.18 16.12
C GLY A 86 -1.35 -5.70 14.67
N ALA A 87 -2.26 -6.29 13.88
CA ALA A 87 -2.53 -5.89 12.50
C ALA A 87 -3.18 -4.49 12.46
N LEU A 88 -2.83 -3.71 11.45
CA LEU A 88 -3.36 -2.37 11.20
C LEU A 88 -4.37 -2.45 10.06
N SER A 89 -5.53 -1.82 10.21
CA SER A 89 -6.58 -1.79 9.18
C SER A 89 -7.31 -0.46 9.13
N LEU A 90 -8.12 -0.28 8.08
CA LEU A 90 -9.02 0.85 7.89
C LEU A 90 -10.43 0.44 8.33
N ALA A 91 -10.91 1.03 9.42
CA ALA A 91 -12.27 0.81 9.93
C ALA A 91 -13.34 1.57 9.11
N GLN A 92 -12.95 2.66 8.43
CA GLN A 92 -13.85 3.48 7.60
C GLN A 92 -13.16 3.87 6.29
N GLU A 93 -13.42 3.09 5.26
CA GLU A 93 -12.70 3.08 3.98
C GLU A 93 -12.88 4.38 3.21
N GLU A 94 -14.13 4.75 2.93
CA GLU A 94 -14.49 6.01 2.25
C GLU A 94 -13.97 7.25 2.98
N MET A 95 -13.77 7.16 4.31
CA MET A 95 -13.18 8.26 5.07
C MET A 95 -11.66 8.33 4.88
N ALA A 96 -10.99 7.17 4.84
CA ALA A 96 -9.57 7.08 4.60
C ALA A 96 -9.20 7.55 3.19
N GLU A 97 -9.97 7.14 2.17
CA GLU A 97 -9.80 7.54 0.77
C GLU A 97 -9.90 9.06 0.62
N ARG A 98 -11.01 9.65 1.09
CA ARG A 98 -11.17 11.12 1.06
C ARG A 98 -10.08 11.84 1.82
N TRP A 99 -9.73 11.35 3.02
CA TRP A 99 -8.65 11.95 3.81
C TRP A 99 -7.31 11.92 3.06
N PHE A 100 -7.03 10.82 2.34
CA PHE A 100 -5.82 10.64 1.56
C PHE A 100 -5.79 11.55 0.33
N LEU A 101 -6.86 11.57 -0.47
CA LEU A 101 -6.96 12.39 -1.69
C LEU A 101 -6.88 13.90 -1.41
N GLU A 102 -7.40 14.36 -0.26
CA GLU A 102 -7.26 15.76 0.18
C GLU A 102 -5.80 16.17 0.49
N ARG A 103 -4.89 15.20 0.67
CA ARG A 103 -3.53 15.42 1.21
C ARG A 103 -2.43 14.95 0.27
N ALA A 104 -2.69 13.91 -0.51
CA ALA A 104 -1.76 13.39 -1.50
C ALA A 104 -1.79 14.27 -2.76
N SER A 105 -0.63 14.50 -3.36
CA SER A 105 -0.56 15.07 -4.70
C SER A 105 -0.80 13.98 -5.75
N ASP A 106 -1.26 14.38 -6.93
CA ASP A 106 -1.42 13.46 -8.08
C ASP A 106 -0.08 12.75 -8.39
N ASP A 107 1.05 13.46 -8.31
CA ASP A 107 2.40 12.87 -8.44
C ASP A 107 2.69 11.72 -7.45
N ARG A 108 2.07 11.75 -6.27
CA ARG A 108 2.24 10.71 -5.25
C ARG A 108 1.38 9.50 -5.59
N ILE A 109 0.13 9.73 -5.96
CA ILE A 109 -0.81 8.69 -6.41
C ILE A 109 -0.24 7.98 -7.65
N MET A 110 0.32 8.75 -8.58
CA MET A 110 0.94 8.28 -9.82
C MET A 110 2.13 7.33 -9.61
N ARG A 111 2.78 7.36 -8.44
CA ARG A 111 3.87 6.44 -8.08
C ARG A 111 3.38 5.10 -7.54
N ASN A 112 2.06 4.94 -7.43
CA ASN A 112 1.42 3.79 -6.86
C ASN A 112 0.33 3.28 -7.81
N PRO A 113 0.64 2.30 -8.69
CA PRO A 113 -0.30 1.84 -9.70
C PRO A 113 -1.61 1.34 -9.12
N THR A 114 -1.57 0.70 -7.95
CA THR A 114 -2.79 0.24 -7.24
C THR A 114 -3.69 1.42 -6.87
N LEU A 115 -3.15 2.53 -6.37
CA LEU A 115 -3.97 3.70 -6.04
C LEU A 115 -4.38 4.49 -7.30
N ALA A 116 -3.53 4.52 -8.34
CA ALA A 116 -3.90 5.08 -9.63
C ALA A 116 -5.09 4.30 -10.24
N TYR A 117 -5.09 2.97 -10.14
CA TYR A 117 -6.22 2.12 -10.53
C TYR A 117 -7.50 2.45 -9.77
N ALA A 118 -7.40 2.73 -8.46
CA ALA A 118 -8.58 3.07 -7.66
C ALA A 118 -9.14 4.48 -7.94
N PHE A 119 -8.26 5.44 -8.24
CA PHE A 119 -8.63 6.87 -8.20
C PHE A 119 -8.49 7.59 -9.54
N GLU A 120 -8.24 6.91 -10.66
CA GLU A 120 -8.13 7.55 -11.98
C GLU A 120 -9.39 8.32 -12.42
N ASP A 121 -10.56 7.97 -11.88
CA ASP A 121 -11.81 8.72 -12.12
C ASP A 121 -11.98 9.94 -11.18
N GLU A 122 -11.17 10.05 -10.13
CA GLU A 122 -11.30 11.08 -9.08
C GLU A 122 -10.21 12.17 -9.17
N VAL A 123 -9.03 11.82 -9.69
CA VAL A 123 -7.87 12.72 -9.81
C VAL A 123 -7.20 12.59 -11.18
N ASP A 124 -6.32 13.53 -11.54
CA ASP A 124 -5.63 13.55 -12.84
C ASP A 124 -4.45 12.56 -12.89
N VAL A 125 -4.77 11.26 -12.79
CA VAL A 125 -3.81 10.15 -12.89
C VAL A 125 -4.34 9.08 -13.84
N GLU A 126 -3.44 8.35 -14.48
CA GLU A 126 -3.79 7.26 -15.40
C GLU A 126 -3.12 5.97 -14.92
N TYR A 127 -3.92 4.92 -14.65
CA TYR A 127 -3.42 3.64 -14.16
C TYR A 127 -2.33 3.05 -15.06
N GLU A 128 -2.58 2.97 -16.37
CA GLU A 128 -1.65 2.36 -17.34
C GLU A 128 -0.28 3.07 -17.35
N ARG A 129 -0.30 4.39 -17.19
CA ARG A 129 0.93 5.18 -17.12
C ARG A 129 1.64 4.97 -15.78
N ALA A 130 0.91 4.83 -14.68
CA ALA A 130 1.49 4.53 -13.36
C ALA A 130 2.14 3.15 -13.35
N ARG A 131 1.44 2.15 -13.90
CA ARG A 131 1.92 0.78 -14.07
C ARG A 131 3.18 0.72 -14.93
N GLY A 132 3.20 1.41 -16.08
CA GLY A 132 4.36 1.47 -16.96
C GLY A 132 5.58 2.19 -16.36
N ALA A 133 5.37 3.13 -15.43
CA ALA A 133 6.45 3.78 -14.69
C ALA A 133 6.92 2.99 -13.46
N ASN A 134 6.11 2.04 -12.98
CA ASN A 134 6.45 1.23 -11.83
C ASN A 134 7.58 0.25 -12.18
N ARG A 135 8.52 0.07 -11.25
CA ARG A 135 9.63 -0.85 -11.49
C ARG A 135 9.08 -2.28 -11.53
N PRO A 136 9.30 -3.01 -12.64
CA PRO A 136 8.73 -4.33 -12.81
C PRO A 136 9.39 -5.34 -11.85
N ILE A 137 8.67 -6.40 -11.51
CA ILE A 137 9.11 -7.41 -10.54
C ILE A 137 10.44 -8.08 -10.93
N GLN A 138 10.68 -8.29 -12.23
CA GLN A 138 11.90 -8.92 -12.72
C GLN A 138 13.14 -8.05 -12.48
N ALA A 139 12.95 -6.75 -12.22
CA ALA A 139 14.04 -5.86 -11.85
C ALA A 139 14.34 -5.93 -10.35
N ASP A 140 13.42 -6.43 -9.51
CA ASP A 140 13.69 -6.63 -8.10
C ASP A 140 14.62 -7.83 -7.95
N ARG A 141 15.81 -7.58 -7.39
CA ARG A 141 16.62 -8.67 -6.86
C ARG A 141 15.96 -9.07 -5.54
N VAL A 142 14.94 -9.92 -5.64
CA VAL A 142 14.38 -10.68 -4.52
C VAL A 142 15.34 -11.81 -4.16
#